data_AF-A0A6J4H7P8-F1
#
_entry.id   AF-A0A6J4H7P8-F1
#
_cell.length_a   1.000
_cell.length_b   1.000
_cell.length_c   1.000
_cell.angle_alpha   90.00
_cell.angle_beta   90.00
_cell.angle_gamma   90.00
#
_symmetry.space_group_name_H-M   'P 1'
#
loop_
_entity.id
_entity.type
_entity.pdbx_description
1 polymer ?
#
loop_
_entity_poly.entity_id
_entity_poly.type
_entity_poly.pdbx_seq_one_letter_code
_entity_poly.pdbx_strand_id
1 'polypeptide(L)' 'MFQDRETAEAWIGRIGASGMLLRYPVDVGVHEWAVASGLFAPRGAHETAPEFIENFSSTRQEHYHYDGGALAAA' A
#
# COMPACT_ATOMS: atom_id res chain seq x y z
N MET A 1 4.29 11.18 3.99
CA MET A 1 3.10 10.31 4.13
C MET A 1 1.93 11.15 4.59
N PHE A 2 0.73 10.84 4.12
CA PHE A 2 -0.51 11.49 4.56
C PHE A 2 -1.23 10.59 5.55
N GLN A 3 -1.94 11.17 6.52
CA GLN A 3 -2.66 10.42 7.56
C GLN A 3 -3.94 9.76 7.02
N ASP A 4 -4.57 10.41 6.05
CA ASP A 4 -5.79 9.98 5.41
C ASP A 4 -5.77 10.30 3.92
N ARG A 5 -6.70 9.67 3.19
CA ARG A 5 -6.83 9.80 1.75
C ARG A 5 -7.27 11.19 1.33
N GLU A 6 -8.18 11.83 2.07
CA GLU A 6 -8.73 13.14 1.74
C GLU A 6 -7.64 14.22 1.71
N THR A 7 -6.77 14.23 2.73
CA THR A 7 -5.62 15.13 2.81
C THR A 7 -4.65 14.91 1.65
N ALA A 8 -4.43 13.64 1.27
CA ALA A 8 -3.59 13.31 0.13
C ALA A 8 -4.20 13.80 -1.19
N GLU A 9 -5.49 13.54 -1.42
CA GLU A 9 -6.22 13.95 -2.63
C GLU A 9 -6.29 15.47 -2.78
N ALA A 10 -6.52 16.20 -1.68
CA ALA A 10 -6.49 17.65 -1.67
C ALA A 10 -5.12 18.20 -2.08
N TRP A 11 -4.03 17.58 -1.60
CA TRP A 11 -2.67 17.94 -2.00
C TRP A 11 -2.41 17.61 -3.48
N ILE A 12 -2.80 16.42 -3.95
CA ILE A 12 -2.65 15.96 -5.34
C ILE A 12 -3.36 16.93 -6.30
N GLY A 13 -4.62 17.26 -6.03
CA GLY A 13 -5.41 18.18 -6.86
C GLY A 13 -4.83 19.59 -6.86
N ARG A 14 -4.34 20.08 -5.72
CA ARG A 14 -3.76 21.44 -5.60
C ARG A 14 -2.52 21.64 -6.46
N ILE A 15 -1.68 20.62 -6.60
CA ILE A 15 -0.41 20.73 -7.34
C ILE A 15 -0.44 20.10 -8.73
N GLY A 16 -1.53 19.42 -9.09
CA GLY A 16 -1.65 18.71 -10.37
C GLY A 16 -0.74 17.48 -10.45
N ALA A 17 -0.56 16.74 -9.35
CA ALA A 17 0.36 15.60 -9.35
C ALA A 17 -0.16 14.43 -10.20
N SER A 18 0.74 13.80 -10.97
CA SER A 18 0.51 12.49 -11.60
C SER A 18 1.32 11.43 -10.85
N GLY A 19 0.76 10.23 -10.68
CA GLY A 19 1.44 9.14 -9.98
C GLY A 19 0.49 8.15 -9.31
N MET A 20 0.96 7.52 -8.23
CA MET A 20 0.20 6.54 -7.45
C MET A 20 0.11 6.98 -6.00
N LEU A 21 -1.11 6.96 -5.45
CA LEU A 21 -1.36 7.02 -4.01
C LEU A 21 -1.53 5.60 -3.49
N LEU A 22 -0.60 5.14 -2.66
CA LEU A 22 -0.61 3.80 -2.06
C LEU A 22 -1.01 3.90 -0.59
N ARG A 23 -2.03 3.13 -0.18
CA ARG A 23 -2.36 2.98 1.24
C ARG A 23 -1.38 2.00 1.88
N TYR A 24 -0.55 2.53 2.77
CA TYR A 24 0.44 1.75 3.50
C TYR A 24 0.02 1.58 4.97
N PRO A 25 0.16 0.39 5.56
CA PRO A 25 -0.07 0.19 6.99
C PRO A 25 1.03 0.90 7.82
N VAL A 26 0.62 1.62 8.87
CA VAL A 26 1.55 2.29 9.79
C VAL A 26 1.91 1.31 10.92
N ASP A 27 3.18 1.29 11.32
CA ASP A 27 3.73 0.48 12.42
C ASP A 27 3.52 -1.04 12.30
N VAL A 28 3.22 -1.54 11.10
CA VAL A 28 3.02 -2.97 10.83
C VAL A 28 3.79 -3.37 9.57
N GLY A 29 4.53 -4.48 9.64
CA GLY A 29 5.24 -5.02 8.47
C GLY A 29 4.26 -5.49 7.39
N VAL A 30 4.62 -5.33 6.12
CA VAL A 30 3.75 -5.71 4.98
C VAL A 30 3.37 -7.20 5.01
N HIS A 31 4.26 -8.07 5.50
CA HIS A 31 3.97 -9.49 5.70
C HIS A 31 2.86 -9.69 6.74
N GLU A 32 3.02 -9.15 7.94
CA GLU A 32 2.05 -9.26 9.02
C GLU A 32 0.69 -8.68 8.63
N TRP A 33 0.70 -7.53 7.97
CA TRP A 33 -0.51 -6.91 7.42
C TRP A 33 -1.22 -7.82 6.41
N ALA A 34 -0.48 -8.45 5.49
CA ALA A 34 -1.05 -9.33 4.47
C ALA A 34 -1.68 -10.58 5.11
N VAL A 35 -1.07 -11.13 6.16
CA VAL A 35 -1.62 -12.25 6.93
C VAL A 35 -2.89 -11.83 7.66
N ALA A 36 -2.85 -10.73 8.42
CA ALA A 36 -3.99 -10.22 9.18
C ALA A 36 -5.19 -9.84 8.28
N SER A 37 -4.91 -9.37 7.06
CA SER A 37 -5.92 -9.01 6.06
C SER A 37 -6.48 -10.22 5.28
N GLY A 38 -5.97 -11.44 5.54
CA GLY A 38 -6.35 -12.65 4.80
C GLY A 38 -5.86 -12.68 3.35
N LEU A 39 -4.96 -11.76 2.97
CA LEU A 39 -4.38 -11.65 1.64
C LEU A 39 -3.22 -12.63 1.43
N PHE A 40 -2.62 -13.12 2.51
CA PHE A 40 -1.57 -14.12 2.50
C PHE A 40 -1.80 -15.13 3.61
N ALA A 41 -1.57 -16.40 3.33
CA ALA A 41 -1.69 -17.49 4.29
C ALA A 41 -0.39 -18.30 4.26
N PRO A 42 0.48 -18.18 5.27
CA PRO A 42 1.72 -18.93 5.32
C PRO A 42 1.44 -20.44 5.36
N ARG A 43 2.14 -21.21 4.52
CA ARG A 43 1.96 -22.65 4.34
C ARG A 43 3.08 -23.47 4.98
N GLY A 44 4.08 -22.82 5.54
CA GLY A 44 5.19 -23.48 6.24
C GLY A 44 6.09 -22.48 6.98
N ALA A 45 6.97 -23.01 7.83
CA ALA A 45 7.82 -22.20 8.70
C ALA A 45 8.78 -21.25 7.96
N HIS A 46 9.15 -21.58 6.72
CA HIS A 46 9.99 -20.71 5.89
C HIS A 46 9.28 -19.41 5.47
N GLU A 47 7.96 -19.44 5.31
CA GLU A 47 7.17 -18.25 4.94
C GLU A 47 6.93 -17.31 6.14
N THR A 48 7.37 -17.70 7.35
CA THR A 48 7.37 -16.84 8.55
C THR A 48 8.77 -16.58 9.09
N ALA A 49 9.81 -17.01 8.36
CA ALA A 49 11.19 -16.79 8.74
C ALA A 49 11.62 -15.34 8.45
N PRO A 50 12.54 -14.74 9.24
CA PRO A 50 12.99 -13.37 9.02
C PRO A 50 13.45 -13.09 7.59
N GLU A 51 14.18 -14.03 6.97
CA GLU A 51 14.72 -13.93 5.61
C GLU A 51 13.62 -13.86 4.55
N PHE A 52 12.47 -14.48 4.82
CA PHE A 52 11.31 -14.37 3.95
C PHE A 52 10.58 -13.05 4.18
N ILE A 53 10.37 -12.69 5.44
CA ILE A 53 9.63 -11.48 5.84
C ILE A 53 10.31 -10.22 5.32
N GLU A 54 11.64 -10.11 5.41
CA GLU A 54 12.39 -8.94 4.94
C GLU A 54 12.30 -8.71 3.43
N ASN A 55 12.10 -9.79 2.67
CA ASN A 55 11.98 -9.78 1.21
C ASN A 55 10.52 -9.82 0.73
N PHE A 56 9.56 -9.90 1.66
CA PHE A 56 8.15 -10.00 1.34
C PHE A 56 7.61 -8.67 0.79
N SER A 57 6.85 -8.74 -0.30
CA SER A 57 6.12 -7.60 -0.86
C SER A 57 4.70 -8.02 -1.22
N SER A 58 3.77 -7.06 -1.23
CA SER A 58 2.37 -7.30 -1.62
C SER A 58 1.91 -6.25 -2.60
N THR A 59 1.40 -6.68 -3.76
CA THR A 59 0.78 -5.81 -4.78
C THR A 59 -0.71 -5.56 -4.51
N ARG A 60 -1.28 -6.18 -3.46
CA ARG A 60 -2.71 -6.09 -3.12
C ARG A 60 -3.03 -4.92 -2.18
N GLN A 61 -2.06 -4.05 -1.92
CA GLN A 61 -2.28 -2.82 -1.18
C GLN A 61 -3.20 -1.93 -2.01
N GLU A 62 -4.18 -1.32 -1.35
CA GLU A 62 -5.08 -0.37 -1.98
C GLU A 62 -4.28 0.79 -2.56
N HIS A 63 -4.46 1.05 -3.85
CA HIS A 63 -3.78 2.13 -4.54
C HIS A 63 -4.69 2.79 -5.56
N TYR A 64 -4.37 4.05 -5.84
CA TYR A 64 -5.11 4.91 -6.77
C TYR A 64 -4.12 5.58 -7.70
N HIS A 65 -4.44 5.61 -8.99
CA HIS A 65 -3.65 6.30 -9.99
C HIS A 65 -4.22 7.70 -10.22
N TYR A 66 -3.34 8.68 -10.37
CA TYR A 66 -3.70 10.06 -10.67
C TYR A 66 -2.95 10.56 -11.89
N ASP A 67 -3.61 11.37 -12.69
CA ASP A 67 -3.02 12.11 -13.80
C ASP A 67 -3.46 13.58 -13.77
N GLY A 68 -2.50 14.50 -13.77
CA GLY A 68 -2.75 15.94 -13.73
C GLY A 68 -3.53 16.40 -12.49
N GLY A 69 -3.41 15.68 -11.37
CA GLY A 69 -4.17 15.95 -10.15
C GLY A 69 -5.58 15.36 -10.09
N ALA A 70 -6.00 14.59 -11.10
CA ALA A 70 -7.30 13.92 -11.16
C ALA A 70 -7.15 12.39 -11.06
N LEU A 71 -8.12 11.72 -10.42
CA LEU A 71 -8.14 10.26 -10.36
C LEU A 71 -8.25 9.69 -11.78
N ALA A 72 -7.29 8.84 -12.15
CA ALA A 72 -7.31 8.14 -13.42
C ALA A 72 -8.33 7.00 -13.37
N ALA A 73 -9.08 6.81 -14.45
CA ALA A 73 -9.93 5.63 -14.60
C ALA A 73 -9.05 4.37 -14.67
N ALA A 74 -9.45 3.33 -13.95
CA ALA A 74 -8.81 2.01 -13.96
C ALA A 74 -9.04 1.27 -15.28
#